data_AF-A0A8J7AWI2-F1
#
_entry.id   AF-A0A8J7AWI2-F1
#
_cell.length_a   1.000
_cell.length_b   1.000
_cell.length_c   1.000
_cell.angle_alpha   90.00
_cell.angle_beta   90.00
_cell.angle_gamma   90.00
#
_symmetry.space_group_name_H-M   'P 1'
#
loop_
_entity.id
_entity.type
_entity.pdbx_description
1 polymer ?
#
loop_
_entity_poly.entity_id
_entity_poly.type
_entity_poly.pdbx_seq_one_letter_code
_entity_poly.pdbx_strand_id
1 'polypeptide(L)'
;MSTVSISMKYKIFENPEWKTVKFSESEYFDLDSDEEAEWDSVPWHNDLRDYLDLEKISIQYVEAVIVDSISGISKSLKSTFWNEGDNEICEVVVSGKTSYHETIISVKTQEAPIVFEILRFHHDNNFPVLSYHGFFKRNEDGSEEERIVYSISKDIASRVG
;
A
#
# COMPACT_ATOMS: atom_id res chain seq x y z
N MET A 1 -7.49 23.24 13.16
CA MET A 1 -6.92 22.16 14.01
C MET A 1 -6.73 21.00 13.06
N SER A 2 -5.54 20.38 13.02
CA SER A 2 -5.30 19.21 12.17
C SER A 2 -6.27 18.10 12.57
N THR A 3 -7.05 17.65 11.61
CA THR A 3 -8.18 16.73 11.76
C THR A 3 -7.82 15.32 11.36
N VAL A 4 -6.69 15.17 10.66
CA VAL A 4 -6.10 13.90 10.28
C VAL A 4 -4.88 13.63 11.14
N SER A 5 -4.82 12.44 11.73
CA SER A 5 -3.62 11.95 12.41
C SER A 5 -2.99 10.82 11.61
N ILE A 6 -1.68 10.93 11.36
CA ILE A 6 -0.90 9.92 10.66
C ILE A 6 0.17 9.35 11.59
N SER A 7 0.22 8.03 11.68
CA SER A 7 1.28 7.32 12.37
C SER A 7 1.75 6.12 11.57
N MET A 8 3.04 5.81 11.67
CA MET A 8 3.61 4.62 11.09
C MET A 8 4.31 3.82 12.18
N LYS A 9 4.03 2.52 12.24
CA LYS A 9 4.80 1.58 13.03
C LYS A 9 5.55 0.63 12.13
N TYR A 10 6.78 0.29 12.50
CA TYR A 10 7.61 -0.57 11.68
C TYR A 10 8.51 -1.45 12.53
N LYS A 11 9.03 -2.50 11.90
CA LYS A 11 9.95 -3.46 12.50
C LYS A 11 10.96 -3.90 11.45
N ILE A 12 12.23 -3.97 11.84
CA ILE A 12 13.34 -4.39 10.99
C ILE A 12 13.75 -5.84 11.30
N PHE A 13 14.37 -6.55 10.36
CA PHE A 13 14.71 -7.97 10.51
C PHE A 13 15.58 -8.28 11.75
N GLU A 14 16.56 -7.43 12.03
CA GLU A 14 17.55 -7.65 13.10
C GLU A 14 17.08 -7.15 14.47
N ASN A 15 15.92 -6.49 14.56
CA ASN A 15 15.40 -5.95 15.81
C ASN A 15 13.96 -6.42 16.04
N PRO A 16 13.68 -7.18 17.11
CA PRO A 16 12.34 -7.67 17.39
C PRO A 16 11.34 -6.57 17.79
N GLU A 17 11.81 -5.37 18.15
CA GLU A 17 11.00 -4.28 18.67
C GLU A 17 10.28 -3.49 17.58
N TRP A 18 9.02 -3.15 17.86
CA TRP A 18 8.26 -2.21 17.03
C TRP A 18 8.68 -0.78 17.37
N LYS A 19 8.96 0.00 16.33
CA LYS A 19 9.17 1.45 16.43
C LYS A 19 7.93 2.16 15.90
N THR A 20 7.69 3.39 16.35
CA THR A 20 6.56 4.21 15.91
C THR A 20 7.03 5.63 15.65
N VAL A 21 6.60 6.18 14.52
CA VAL A 21 6.83 7.56 14.10
C VAL A 21 5.46 8.18 13.83
N LYS A 22 5.33 9.46 14.16
CA LYS A 22 4.15 10.25 13.81
C LYS A 22 4.55 11.25 12.74
N PHE A 23 3.65 11.49 11.81
CA PHE A 23 3.85 12.44 10.73
C PHE A 23 2.83 13.56 10.88
N SER A 24 3.25 14.77 10.58
CA SER A 24 2.33 15.84 10.20
C SER A 24 1.72 15.56 8.83
N GLU A 25 0.61 16.24 8.53
CA GLU A 25 -0.08 16.12 7.24
C GLU A 25 0.86 16.41 6.06
N SER A 26 1.65 17.50 6.14
CA SER A 26 2.60 17.92 5.10
C SER A 26 3.81 17.01 4.93
N GLU A 27 4.16 16.21 5.94
CA GLU A 27 5.25 15.23 5.83
C GLU A 27 4.80 13.95 5.13
N TYR A 28 3.50 13.64 5.16
CA TYR A 28 2.96 12.41 4.59
C TYR A 28 2.30 12.63 3.23
N PHE A 29 1.46 13.66 3.13
CA PHE A 29 0.68 13.97 1.94
C PHE A 29 1.34 15.03 1.07
N ASP A 30 1.19 14.86 -0.25
CA ASP A 30 1.46 15.88 -1.26
C ASP A 30 0.21 16.77 -1.35
N LEU A 31 0.23 17.89 -0.62
CA LEU A 31 -0.88 18.84 -0.52
C LEU A 31 -0.49 20.17 -1.17
N ASP A 32 -1.39 20.70 -1.98
CA ASP A 32 -1.27 22.08 -2.45
C ASP A 32 -1.54 23.07 -1.29
N SER A 33 -1.09 24.32 -1.46
CA SER A 33 -1.12 25.33 -0.38
C SER A 33 -2.50 25.68 0.16
N ASP A 34 -3.55 25.39 -0.60
CA ASP A 34 -4.97 25.63 -0.29
C ASP A 34 -5.77 24.34 -0.06
N GLU A 35 -5.11 23.18 -0.07
CA GLU A 35 -5.74 21.90 0.21
C GLU A 35 -5.72 21.56 1.71
N GLU A 36 -6.85 21.07 2.21
CA GLU A 36 -6.93 20.47 3.54
C GLU A 36 -6.70 18.96 3.43
N ALA A 37 -5.98 18.39 4.40
CA ALA A 37 -5.70 16.97 4.42
C ALA A 37 -6.97 16.16 4.72
N GLU A 38 -7.23 15.13 3.92
CA GLU A 38 -8.26 14.13 4.11
C GLU A 38 -7.62 12.73 4.17
N TRP A 39 -8.39 11.73 4.62
CA TRP A 39 -7.87 10.36 4.78
C TRP A 39 -7.44 9.69 3.45
N ASP A 40 -7.95 10.18 2.32
CA ASP A 40 -7.67 9.74 0.96
C ASP A 40 -6.86 10.74 0.13
N SER A 41 -6.28 11.77 0.76
CA SER A 41 -5.28 12.64 0.14
C SER A 41 -4.10 11.83 -0.41
N VAL A 42 -3.46 12.37 -1.45
CA VAL A 42 -2.37 11.71 -2.17
C VAL A 42 -1.10 11.69 -1.30
N PRO A 43 -0.51 10.51 -1.03
CA PRO A 43 0.76 10.45 -0.30
C PRO A 43 1.95 10.86 -1.20
N TRP A 44 2.98 11.46 -0.61
CA TRP A 44 4.27 11.70 -1.29
C TRP A 44 4.91 10.43 -1.86
N HIS A 45 4.78 9.30 -1.15
CA HIS A 45 5.36 8.03 -1.54
C HIS A 45 4.33 6.91 -1.47
N ASN A 46 4.31 6.08 -2.52
CA ASN A 46 3.45 4.88 -2.54
C ASN A 46 4.02 3.75 -1.68
N ASP A 47 5.34 3.59 -1.65
CA ASP A 47 6.01 2.60 -0.81
C ASP A 47 6.25 3.22 0.59
N LEU A 48 5.62 2.64 1.60
CA LEU A 48 5.69 3.15 2.98
C LEU A 48 7.12 3.19 3.54
N ARG A 49 8.03 2.39 2.99
CA ARG A 49 9.44 2.38 3.40
C ARG A 49 10.17 3.67 3.03
N ASP A 50 9.70 4.40 2.00
CA ASP A 50 10.33 5.66 1.55
C ASP A 50 10.17 6.79 2.57
N TYR A 51 9.23 6.69 3.51
CA TYR A 51 9.09 7.64 4.62
C TYR A 51 10.06 7.38 5.78
N LEU A 52 10.76 6.24 5.76
CA LEU A 52 11.67 5.85 6.83
C LEU A 52 13.11 6.11 6.37
N ASP A 53 13.88 6.82 7.19
CA ASP A 53 15.32 7.05 6.96
C ASP A 53 16.13 5.78 7.28
N LEU A 54 15.86 4.70 6.53
CA LEU A 54 16.40 3.35 6.69
C LEU A 54 16.59 2.69 5.32
N GLU A 55 17.53 1.75 5.23
CA GLU A 55 17.66 0.93 4.04
C GLU A 55 16.45 0.00 3.90
N LYS A 56 15.79 0.02 2.73
CA LYS A 56 14.56 -0.77 2.46
C LYS A 56 14.71 -2.25 2.79
N ILE A 57 15.88 -2.82 2.47
CA ILE A 57 16.22 -4.22 2.71
C ILE A 57 16.15 -4.63 4.18
N SER A 58 16.31 -3.68 5.10
CA SER A 58 16.28 -3.94 6.54
C SER A 58 14.85 -4.04 7.10
N ILE A 59 13.85 -3.48 6.42
CA ILE A 59 12.48 -3.35 6.93
C ILE A 59 11.70 -4.64 6.64
N GLN A 60 11.15 -5.25 7.69
CA GLN A 60 10.37 -6.49 7.60
C GLN A 60 8.86 -6.20 7.58
N TYR A 61 8.41 -5.28 8.44
CA TYR A 61 7.01 -4.91 8.56
C TYR A 61 6.88 -3.40 8.64
N VAL A 62 5.85 -2.85 8.01
CA VAL A 62 5.45 -1.46 8.16
C VAL A 62 3.92 -1.38 8.16
N GLU A 63 3.37 -0.52 9.01
CA GLU A 63 1.96 -0.21 9.02
C GLU A 63 1.78 1.30 9.17
N ALA A 64 1.15 1.93 8.19
CA ALA A 64 0.64 3.30 8.30
C ALA A 64 -0.82 3.26 8.76
N VAL A 65 -1.17 4.14 9.69
CA VAL A 65 -2.54 4.37 10.15
C VAL A 65 -2.84 5.85 10.02
N ILE A 66 -3.89 6.13 9.26
CA ILE A 66 -4.44 7.47 9.02
C ILE A 66 -5.83 7.46 9.68
N VAL A 67 -6.09 8.45 10.54
CA VAL A 67 -7.38 8.62 11.19
C VAL A 67 -7.86 10.04 10.91
N ASP A 68 -8.97 10.16 10.19
CA ASP A 68 -9.66 11.41 9.97
C ASP A 68 -10.84 11.51 10.94
N SER A 69 -10.72 12.46 11.87
CA SER A 69 -11.70 12.69 12.92
C SER A 69 -12.97 13.40 12.43
N ILE A 70 -12.95 14.11 11.30
CA ILE A 70 -14.14 14.78 10.74
C ILE A 70 -15.06 13.73 10.12
N SER A 71 -14.51 12.91 9.23
CA SER A 71 -15.30 11.88 8.52
C SER A 71 -15.54 10.64 9.39
N GLY A 72 -14.78 10.46 10.48
CA GLY A 72 -14.81 9.27 11.30
C GLY A 72 -14.24 8.04 10.59
N ILE A 73 -13.38 8.25 9.58
CA ILE A 73 -12.75 7.21 8.79
C ILE A 73 -11.35 6.90 9.32
N SER A 74 -11.01 5.62 9.35
CA SER A 74 -9.66 5.14 9.60
C SER A 74 -9.19 4.29 8.43
N LYS A 75 -8.01 4.62 7.90
CA LYS A 75 -7.32 3.86 6.86
C LYS A 75 -6.03 3.27 7.44
N SER A 76 -5.81 1.98 7.23
CA SER A 76 -4.58 1.28 7.58
C SER A 76 -3.98 0.65 6.33
N LEU A 77 -2.69 0.84 6.13
CA LEU A 77 -1.90 0.18 5.10
C LEU A 77 -0.83 -0.63 5.80
N LYS A 78 -0.82 -1.94 5.61
CA LYS A 78 0.10 -2.87 6.28
C LYS A 78 0.89 -3.64 5.26
N SER A 79 2.21 -3.47 5.25
CA SER A 79 3.08 -4.22 4.35
C SER A 79 4.02 -5.13 5.12
N THR A 80 4.15 -6.36 4.62
CA THR A 80 5.16 -7.33 5.02
C THR A 80 6.10 -7.57 3.85
N PHE A 81 7.41 -7.51 4.11
CA PHE A 81 8.43 -7.66 3.10
C PHE A 81 9.29 -8.90 3.35
N TRP A 82 9.72 -9.55 2.26
CA TRP A 82 10.71 -10.62 2.28
C TRP A 82 11.54 -10.60 0.99
N ASN A 83 12.51 -11.51 0.89
CA ASN A 83 13.43 -11.58 -0.25
C ASN A 83 14.11 -10.22 -0.50
N GLU A 84 14.82 -9.73 0.51
CA GLU A 84 15.53 -8.44 0.45
C GLU A 84 14.63 -7.21 0.19
N GLY A 85 13.33 -7.35 0.39
CA GLY A 85 12.36 -6.29 0.16
C GLY A 85 11.77 -6.27 -1.24
N ASP A 86 12.14 -7.21 -2.11
CA ASP A 86 11.57 -7.35 -3.45
C ASP A 86 10.16 -7.96 -3.43
N ASN A 87 9.83 -8.72 -2.39
CA ASN A 87 8.50 -9.30 -2.27
C ASN A 87 7.70 -8.61 -1.18
N GLU A 88 6.41 -8.40 -1.44
CA GLU A 88 5.50 -7.66 -0.56
C GLU A 88 4.11 -8.31 -0.51
N ILE A 89 3.51 -8.32 0.67
CA ILE A 89 2.06 -8.39 0.86
C ILE A 89 1.67 -7.07 1.51
N CYS A 90 0.79 -6.32 0.86
CA CYS A 90 0.20 -5.08 1.36
C CYS A 90 -1.30 -5.30 1.59
N GLU A 91 -1.79 -4.99 2.79
CA GLU A 91 -3.22 -4.94 3.11
C GLU A 91 -3.65 -3.49 3.30
N VAL A 92 -4.71 -3.08 2.62
CA VAL A 92 -5.36 -1.78 2.80
C VAL A 92 -6.73 -2.00 3.42
N VAL A 93 -6.92 -1.48 4.64
CA VAL A 93 -8.19 -1.56 5.37
C VAL A 93 -8.71 -0.16 5.62
N VAL A 94 -9.92 0.13 5.14
CA VAL A 94 -10.66 1.35 5.48
C VAL A 94 -11.86 0.96 6.33
N SER A 95 -12.00 1.61 7.47
CA SER A 95 -13.09 1.44 8.44
C SER A 95 -13.79 2.77 8.68
N GLY A 96 -15.11 2.73 8.91
CA GLY A 96 -15.91 3.92 9.15
C GLY A 96 -17.22 3.84 8.38
N LYS A 97 -17.64 4.97 7.78
CA LYS A 97 -18.86 5.04 6.96
C LYS A 97 -18.80 4.14 5.72
N THR A 98 -17.60 3.96 5.18
CA THR A 98 -17.32 3.03 4.07
C THR A 98 -16.32 1.99 4.57
N SER A 99 -16.61 0.71 4.33
CA SER A 99 -15.67 -0.38 4.58
C SER A 99 -15.02 -0.81 3.28
N TYR A 100 -13.70 -0.83 3.25
CA TYR A 100 -12.92 -1.35 2.12
C TYR A 100 -11.80 -2.23 2.68
N HIS A 101 -11.57 -3.36 2.03
CA HIS A 101 -10.44 -4.21 2.35
C HIS A 101 -9.87 -4.80 1.06
N GLU A 102 -8.59 -4.55 0.85
CA GLU A 102 -7.82 -5.06 -0.27
C GLU A 102 -6.51 -5.69 0.22
N THR A 103 -6.12 -6.79 -0.43
CA THR A 103 -4.80 -7.40 -0.29
C THR A 103 -4.12 -7.36 -1.65
N ILE A 104 -2.90 -6.83 -1.69
CA ILE A 104 -2.03 -6.78 -2.85
C ILE A 104 -0.82 -7.64 -2.53
N ILE A 105 -0.50 -8.59 -3.40
CA ILE A 105 0.68 -9.45 -3.29
C ILE A 105 1.56 -9.16 -4.50
N SER A 106 2.81 -8.81 -4.26
CA SER A 106 3.84 -8.59 -5.29
C SER A 106 5.01 -9.53 -5.02
N VAL A 107 5.37 -10.35 -6.00
CA VAL A 107 6.45 -11.34 -5.87
C VAL A 107 7.37 -11.27 -7.06
N LYS A 108 8.67 -11.09 -6.83
CA LYS A 108 9.70 -11.25 -7.83
C LYS A 108 9.84 -12.73 -8.21
N THR A 109 9.59 -13.02 -9.48
CA THR A 109 9.62 -14.38 -10.04
C THR A 109 10.84 -14.63 -10.92
N GLN A 110 11.52 -13.57 -11.36
CA GLN A 110 12.72 -13.65 -12.19
C GLN A 110 13.66 -12.46 -11.95
N GLU A 111 14.97 -12.71 -12.03
CA GLU A 111 16.03 -11.72 -11.82
C GLU A 111 16.48 -10.99 -13.11
N ALA A 112 16.54 -11.71 -14.24
CA ALA A 112 17.01 -11.17 -15.50
C ALA A 112 16.22 -11.75 -16.69
N PRO A 113 15.36 -10.95 -17.37
CA PRO A 113 14.89 -9.63 -16.93
C PRO A 113 14.15 -9.72 -15.58
N ILE A 114 14.07 -8.60 -14.86
CA ILE A 114 13.33 -8.57 -13.59
C ILE A 114 11.84 -8.74 -13.90
N VAL A 115 11.18 -9.69 -13.25
CA VAL A 115 9.75 -9.94 -13.40
C VAL A 115 9.08 -10.00 -12.04
N PHE A 116 8.02 -9.22 -11.86
CA PHE A 116 7.12 -9.29 -10.72
C PHE A 116 5.78 -9.89 -11.13
N GLU A 117 5.27 -10.83 -10.34
CA GLU A 117 3.88 -11.28 -10.37
C GLU A 117 3.09 -10.45 -9.34
N ILE A 118 1.97 -9.87 -9.77
CA ILE A 118 1.10 -9.08 -8.90
C ILE A 118 -0.30 -9.69 -8.89
N LEU A 119 -0.80 -9.97 -7.68
CA LEU A 119 -2.16 -10.40 -7.40
C LEU A 119 -2.84 -9.35 -6.53
N ARG A 120 -4.06 -8.94 -6.89
CA ARG A 120 -4.90 -8.05 -6.07
C ARG A 120 -6.21 -8.75 -5.75
N PHE A 121 -6.59 -8.69 -4.49
CA PHE A 121 -7.83 -9.24 -3.97
C PHE A 121 -8.59 -8.12 -3.27
N HIS A 122 -9.87 -7.97 -3.55
CA HIS A 122 -10.77 -7.22 -2.68
C HIS A 122 -11.59 -8.21 -1.86
N HIS A 123 -12.13 -7.76 -0.74
CA HIS A 123 -13.02 -8.59 0.08
C HIS A 123 -14.48 -8.31 -0.27
N ASP A 124 -15.20 -9.34 -0.70
CA ASP A 124 -16.65 -9.32 -0.86
C ASP A 124 -17.26 -10.37 0.08
N ASN A 125 -18.17 -9.95 0.96
CA ASN A 125 -18.81 -10.82 1.96
C ASN A 125 -17.81 -11.67 2.77
N ASN A 126 -16.67 -11.08 3.13
CA ASN A 126 -15.52 -11.72 3.83
C ASN A 126 -14.78 -12.80 3.02
N PHE A 127 -15.05 -12.95 1.72
CA PHE A 127 -14.27 -13.80 0.83
C PHE A 127 -13.26 -12.95 0.04
N PRO A 128 -12.00 -13.40 -0.09
CA PRO A 128 -11.06 -12.77 -1.00
C PRO A 128 -11.49 -13.04 -2.45
N VAL A 129 -11.72 -11.98 -3.20
CA VAL A 129 -12.08 -12.03 -4.62
C VAL A 129 -10.94 -11.43 -5.42
N LEU A 130 -10.30 -12.27 -6.24
CA LEU A 130 -9.25 -11.83 -7.16
C LEU A 130 -9.83 -10.75 -8.10
N SER A 131 -9.24 -9.55 -8.09
CA SER A 131 -9.60 -8.43 -8.97
C SER A 131 -8.58 -8.22 -10.08
N TYR A 132 -7.32 -8.59 -9.84
CA TYR A 132 -6.23 -8.46 -10.79
C TYR A 132 -5.17 -9.54 -10.59
N HIS A 133 -4.65 -10.06 -11.70
CA HIS A 133 -3.47 -10.91 -11.77
C HIS A 133 -2.71 -10.55 -13.04
N GLY A 134 -1.46 -10.13 -12.90
CA GLY A 134 -0.57 -9.92 -14.03
C GLY A 134 0.90 -9.99 -13.67
N PHE A 135 1.73 -9.94 -14.70
CA PHE A 135 3.17 -9.92 -14.62
C PHE A 135 3.70 -8.59 -15.14
N PHE A 136 4.60 -7.97 -14.40
CA PHE A 136 5.32 -6.77 -14.80
C PHE A 136 6.78 -7.14 -15.02
N LYS A 137 7.24 -7.01 -16.26
CA LYS A 137 8.62 -7.29 -16.65
C LYS A 137 9.33 -5.97 -16.92
N ARG A 138 10.45 -5.74 -16.26
CA ARG A 138 11.34 -4.60 -16.52
C ARG A 138 12.52 -5.06 -17.36
N ASN A 139 12.63 -4.52 -18.56
CA ASN A 139 13.70 -4.78 -19.50
C ASN A 139 14.98 -3.99 -19.13
N GLU A 140 16.12 -4.43 -19.67
CA GLU A 140 17.43 -3.76 -19.45
C GLU A 140 17.47 -2.32 -20.00
N ASP A 141 16.66 -2.02 -21.01
CA ASP A 141 16.52 -0.68 -21.59
C ASP A 141 15.62 0.26 -20.76
N GLY A 142 15.13 -0.21 -19.61
CA GLY A 142 14.23 0.52 -18.73
C GLY A 142 12.75 0.48 -19.15
N SER A 143 12.42 -0.16 -20.27
CA SER A 143 11.02 -0.36 -20.65
C SER A 143 10.32 -1.37 -19.74
N GLU A 144 9.01 -1.22 -19.58
CA GLU A 144 8.17 -2.13 -18.80
C GLU A 144 7.11 -2.77 -19.69
N GLU A 145 6.96 -4.08 -19.55
CA GLU A 145 5.94 -4.88 -20.23
C GLU A 145 4.98 -5.45 -19.19
N GLU A 146 3.68 -5.22 -19.38
CA GLU A 146 2.63 -5.80 -18.57
C GLU A 146 1.96 -6.96 -19.32
N ARG A 147 1.84 -8.10 -18.65
CA ARG A 147 1.03 -9.23 -19.11
C ARG A 147 -0.08 -9.52 -18.11
N ILE A 148 -1.30 -9.17 -18.47
CA ILE A 148 -2.49 -9.44 -17.67
C ILE A 148 -2.94 -10.90 -17.88
N VAL A 149 -3.08 -11.65 -16.81
CA VAL A 149 -3.68 -13.00 -16.80
C VAL A 149 -5.17 -12.92 -16.49
N TYR A 150 -5.54 -12.07 -15.53
CA TYR A 150 -6.93 -11.88 -15.13
C TYR A 150 -7.13 -10.43 -14.65
N SER A 151 -8.25 -9.84 -15.02
CA SER A 151 -8.69 -8.55 -14.48
C SER A 151 -10.20 -8.46 -14.55
N ILE A 152 -10.83 -7.97 -13.48
CA ILE A 152 -12.25 -7.62 -13.52
C ILE A 152 -12.37 -6.29 -14.28
N SER A 153 -13.10 -6.28 -15.41
CA SER A 153 -13.42 -5.04 -16.11
C SER A 153 -14.17 -4.07 -15.19
N LYS A 154 -13.81 -2.77 -15.22
CA LYS A 154 -14.40 -1.70 -14.38
C LYS A 154 -15.95 -1.67 -14.37
N ASP A 155 -16.60 -2.21 -15.40
CA ASP A 155 -18.06 -2.28 -15.51
C ASP A 155 -18.75 -3.21 -14.49
N ILE A 156 -18.03 -4.14 -13.85
CA ILE A 156 -18.59 -5.05 -12.84
C ILE A 156 -18.39 -4.48 -11.42
N ALA A 157 -17.31 -3.73 -11.17
CA ALA A 157 -17.02 -3.15 -9.86
C ALA A 157 -18.08 -2.16 -9.36
N SER A 158 -18.79 -1.48 -10.27
CA SER A 158 -19.91 -0.59 -9.94
C SER A 158 -21.22 -1.31 -9.56
N ARG A 159 -21.28 -2.65 -9.69
CA ARG A 159 -22.48 -3.45 -9.39
C ARG A 159 -22.41 -4.20 -8.06
N VAL A 160 -21.30 -4.11 -7.34
CA VAL A 160 -21.06 -4.81 -6.07
C VAL A 160 -20.88 -3.83 -4.90
N GLY A 161 -21.16 -2.54 -5.12
CA GLY A 161 -21.19 -1.50 -4.08
C GLY A 161 -22.61 -1.09 -3.70
#